data_AF-A0A849ACY1-F1
#
_entry.id   AF-A0A849ACY1-F1
#
_cell.length_a   1.000
_cell.length_b   1.000
_cell.length_c   1.000
_cell.angle_alpha   90.00
_cell.angle_beta   90.00
_cell.angle_gamma   90.00
#
_symmetry.space_group_name_H-M   'P 1'
#
loop_
_entity.id
_entity.type
_entity.pdbx_description
1 polymer ?
#
loop_
_entity_poly.entity_id
_entity_poly.type
_entity_poly.pdbx_seq_one_letter_code
_entity_poly.pdbx_strand_id
1 'polypeptide(L)'
;MRRRLLSAVLTLLVVPTTATLSPALVPTAGPGVTVAAAASAHPKLDATLAAAKRATTMNAAYRYGGGHGPTPNSSPANTDCSGFTRWAYYQGFRYDIGAGSAESVRTSGRFTKTSSPQPGDLAFFGSGGRGPATHVGIYAGRNAAGVPTLIHNSTPGTVVHTSTFSSYYTSRLIGYYHLTAVADKPAAPAKRGTSVAIAVNDSTLRPGQAGTVNVGLRSGTARVPRQQVKLYQLVGGQWMLGATGTTNAIGNYAFRIYGAKTAASYRATFAGSAGYLPSASSAVRITVASR
;
A
#
# COMPACT_ATOMS: atom_id res chain seq x y z
N MET A 1 -0.21 28.86 101.33
CA MET A 1 -1.48 28.71 100.59
C MET A 1 -1.18 28.61 99.10
N ARG A 2 -1.83 27.67 98.40
CA ARG A 2 -1.58 27.24 97.02
C ARG A 2 -2.20 28.19 95.98
N ARG A 3 -1.52 28.43 94.85
CA ARG A 3 -2.07 28.77 93.51
C ARG A 3 -1.04 28.27 92.47
N ARG A 4 -1.16 27.09 91.82
CA ARG A 4 -1.98 26.65 90.66
C ARG A 4 -1.98 27.69 89.51
N LEU A 5 -1.12 27.51 88.48
CA LEU A 5 -1.24 26.70 87.24
C LEU A 5 -2.07 27.39 86.15
N LEU A 6 -1.49 27.54 84.95
CA LEU A 6 -2.08 27.20 83.64
C LEU A 6 -1.10 27.58 82.50
N SER A 7 -0.30 26.61 82.06
CA SER A 7 0.32 26.63 80.72
C SER A 7 -0.50 25.72 79.83
N ALA A 8 -1.09 26.28 78.78
CA ALA A 8 -1.79 25.52 77.75
C ALA A 8 -0.75 24.89 76.82
N VAL A 9 -0.68 23.56 76.78
CA VAL A 9 0.04 22.82 75.75
C VAL A 9 -1.01 22.08 74.91
N LEU A 10 -1.07 22.47 73.63
CA LEU A 10 -1.90 21.86 72.59
C LEU A 10 -1.25 20.55 72.16
N THR A 11 -1.82 19.42 72.58
CA THR A 11 -1.35 18.08 72.19
C THR A 11 -1.86 17.74 70.78
N LEU A 12 -0.96 17.71 69.80
CA LEU A 12 -1.24 17.21 68.46
C LEU A 12 -1.22 15.67 68.48
N LEU A 13 -2.37 15.05 68.21
CA LEU A 13 -2.53 13.60 68.11
C LEU A 13 -1.86 13.09 66.82
N VAL A 14 -0.68 12.47 66.94
CA VAL A 14 -0.06 11.71 65.85
C VAL A 14 -0.62 10.28 65.88
N VAL A 15 -1.39 9.92 64.86
CA VAL A 15 -1.82 8.53 64.64
C VAL A 15 -0.70 7.80 63.89
N PRO A 16 -0.16 6.68 64.39
CA PRO A 16 0.79 5.88 63.63
C PRO A 16 0.01 5.00 62.64
N THR A 17 0.10 5.32 61.34
CA THR A 17 -0.28 4.38 60.28
C THR A 17 0.85 3.36 60.11
N THR A 18 0.64 2.17 60.66
CA THR A 18 1.48 1.00 60.36
C THR A 18 1.19 0.52 58.94
N ALA A 19 2.00 0.95 57.98
CA ALA A 19 2.02 0.36 56.64
C ALA A 19 2.70 -1.02 56.73
N THR A 20 1.92 -2.09 56.59
CA THR A 20 2.44 -3.45 56.42
C THR A 20 3.10 -3.56 55.04
N LEU A 21 4.43 -3.63 55.03
CA LEU A 21 5.20 -3.95 53.82
C LEU A 21 4.90 -5.39 53.41
N SER A 22 4.15 -5.57 52.32
CA SER A 22 4.08 -6.85 51.62
C SER A 22 5.45 -7.14 50.99
N PRO A 23 6.00 -8.35 51.12
CA PRO A 23 7.27 -8.68 50.50
C PRO A 23 7.10 -8.64 48.98
N ALA A 24 7.92 -7.81 48.32
CA ALA A 24 8.00 -7.73 46.88
C ALA A 24 8.38 -9.10 46.31
N LEU A 25 7.48 -9.68 45.52
CA LEU A 25 7.80 -10.79 44.62
C LEU A 25 8.88 -10.30 43.65
N VAL A 26 10.10 -10.80 43.82
CA VAL A 26 11.15 -10.74 42.81
C VAL A 26 10.68 -11.60 41.63
N PRO A 27 10.46 -11.05 40.42
CA PRO A 27 10.18 -11.89 39.28
C PRO A 27 11.49 -12.55 38.85
N THR A 28 11.66 -13.83 39.17
CA THR A 28 12.65 -14.69 38.54
C THR A 28 12.35 -14.75 37.04
N ALA A 29 13.30 -14.27 36.24
CA ALA A 29 13.26 -14.34 34.79
C ALA A 29 13.24 -15.82 34.34
N GLY A 30 12.08 -16.29 33.88
CA GLY A 30 11.97 -17.55 33.14
C GLY A 30 12.46 -17.38 31.70
N PRO A 31 13.06 -18.41 31.08
CA PRO A 31 13.49 -18.34 29.69
C PRO A 31 12.26 -18.48 28.78
N GLY A 32 12.08 -17.52 27.87
CA GLY A 32 11.17 -17.66 26.72
C GLY A 32 9.86 -16.88 26.80
N VAL A 33 9.91 -15.55 26.97
CA VAL A 33 8.82 -14.70 26.48
C VAL A 33 9.21 -14.22 25.08
N THR A 34 8.75 -14.93 24.07
CA THR A 34 8.65 -14.36 22.72
C THR A 34 7.61 -13.25 22.78
N VAL A 35 8.05 -12.01 22.94
CA VAL A 35 7.18 -10.84 22.83
C VAL A 35 6.79 -10.71 21.36
N ALA A 36 5.56 -11.11 21.03
CA ALA A 36 4.98 -10.84 19.72
C ALA A 36 5.05 -9.32 19.49
N ALA A 37 5.68 -8.91 18.38
CA ALA A 37 5.67 -7.51 17.97
C ALA A 37 4.20 -7.06 17.85
N ALA A 38 3.80 -6.06 18.65
CA ALA A 38 2.43 -5.55 18.62
C ALA A 38 2.06 -5.20 17.17
N ALA A 39 1.08 -5.90 16.60
CA ALA A 39 0.55 -5.61 15.28
C ALA A 39 -0.11 -4.22 15.29
N SER A 40 -0.13 -3.53 14.16
CA SER A 40 -0.92 -2.29 14.05
C SER A 40 -2.40 -2.64 14.12
N ALA A 41 -3.25 -1.70 14.57
CA ALA A 41 -4.70 -1.91 14.54
C ALA A 41 -5.28 -1.83 13.11
N HIS A 42 -4.46 -1.52 12.10
CA HIS A 42 -4.90 -1.23 10.75
C HIS A 42 -4.20 -2.13 9.72
N PRO A 43 -4.90 -3.08 9.06
CA PRO A 43 -4.28 -4.07 8.16
C PRO A 43 -3.39 -3.49 7.04
N LYS A 44 -3.68 -2.27 6.57
CA LYS A 44 -2.83 -1.59 5.58
C LYS A 44 -1.51 -1.07 6.16
N LEU A 45 -1.48 -0.65 7.43
CA LEU A 45 -0.24 -0.31 8.14
C LEU A 45 0.62 -1.57 8.33
N ASP A 46 0.01 -2.71 8.68
CA ASP A 46 0.72 -3.99 8.74
C ASP A 46 1.33 -4.37 7.39
N ALA A 47 0.60 -4.17 6.29
CA ALA A 47 1.11 -4.44 4.95
C ALA A 47 2.28 -3.50 4.56
N THR A 48 2.20 -2.21 4.93
CA THR A 48 3.29 -1.24 4.78
C THR A 48 4.53 -1.68 5.57
N LEU A 49 4.34 -2.04 6.85
CA LEU A 49 5.42 -2.50 7.72
C LEU A 49 6.04 -3.80 7.22
N ALA A 50 5.22 -4.75 6.74
CA ALA A 50 5.71 -6.00 6.16
C ALA A 50 6.55 -5.74 4.90
N ALA A 51 6.15 -4.79 4.05
CA ALA A 51 6.95 -4.38 2.91
C ALA A 51 8.29 -3.76 3.33
N ALA A 52 8.25 -2.87 4.31
CA ALA A 52 9.46 -2.25 4.87
C ALA A 52 10.43 -3.29 5.46
N LYS A 53 9.93 -4.26 6.23
CA LYS A 53 10.71 -5.38 6.77
C LYS A 53 11.30 -6.25 5.66
N ARG A 54 10.54 -6.59 4.61
CA ARG A 54 11.08 -7.34 3.46
C ARG A 54 12.20 -6.57 2.76
N ALA A 55 12.13 -5.24 2.70
CA ALA A 55 13.18 -4.45 2.07
C ALA A 55 14.52 -4.52 2.83
N THR A 56 14.53 -4.80 4.14
CA THR A 56 15.78 -4.95 4.91
C THR A 56 16.58 -6.19 4.51
N THR A 57 15.96 -7.17 3.86
CA THR A 57 16.63 -8.39 3.36
C THR A 57 16.92 -8.35 1.87
N MET A 58 16.57 -7.26 1.17
CA MET A 58 16.71 -7.13 -0.30
C MET A 58 17.96 -6.37 -0.74
N ASN A 59 18.85 -6.00 0.20
CA ASN A 59 20.01 -5.16 -0.08
C ASN A 59 19.64 -3.86 -0.82
N ALA A 60 18.49 -3.27 -0.45
CA ALA A 60 17.92 -2.12 -1.12
C ALA A 60 18.74 -0.84 -0.84
N ALA A 61 19.65 -0.50 -1.76
CA ALA A 61 20.61 0.58 -1.59
C ALA A 61 19.98 1.99 -1.58
N TYR A 62 20.57 2.87 -0.77
CA TYR A 62 20.27 4.30 -0.77
C TYR A 62 20.73 4.98 -2.07
N ARG A 63 19.86 5.84 -2.62
CA ARG A 63 20.25 6.81 -3.66
C ARG A 63 19.61 8.15 -3.37
N TYR A 64 20.43 9.19 -3.22
CA TYR A 64 19.94 10.56 -3.02
C TYR A 64 18.99 10.98 -4.16
N GLY A 65 17.80 11.50 -3.81
CA GLY A 65 16.76 11.86 -4.78
C GLY A 65 16.08 10.67 -5.47
N GLY A 66 16.36 9.43 -5.05
CA GLY A 66 15.80 8.23 -5.64
C GLY A 66 14.35 7.97 -5.19
N GLY A 67 13.50 7.49 -6.10
CA GLY A 67 12.11 7.14 -5.78
C GLY A 67 11.05 8.22 -6.07
N HIS A 68 11.47 9.31 -6.72
CA HIS A 68 10.64 10.50 -6.97
C HIS A 68 10.17 10.66 -8.42
N GLY A 69 10.02 9.55 -9.15
CA GLY A 69 9.44 9.55 -10.49
C GLY A 69 7.93 9.86 -10.50
N PRO A 70 7.32 9.93 -11.71
CA PRO A 70 5.89 10.24 -11.87
C PRO A 70 4.94 9.29 -11.13
N THR A 71 5.41 8.07 -10.86
CA THR A 71 4.69 7.06 -10.07
C THR A 71 5.62 6.50 -8.98
N PRO A 72 5.08 5.92 -7.89
CA PRO A 72 5.89 5.22 -6.91
C PRO A 72 6.71 4.11 -7.57
N ASN A 73 7.97 3.96 -7.15
CA ASN A 73 8.82 2.90 -7.67
C ASN A 73 8.18 1.51 -7.45
N SER A 74 8.51 0.56 -8.32
CA SER A 74 8.16 -0.86 -8.13
C SER A 74 9.09 -1.56 -7.13
N SER A 75 10.30 -1.03 -6.94
CA SER A 75 11.36 -1.59 -6.10
C SER A 75 11.78 -0.64 -4.98
N PRO A 76 12.16 -1.15 -3.78
CA PRO A 76 12.74 -0.33 -2.72
C PRO A 76 14.21 0.05 -2.99
N ALA A 77 14.85 -0.53 -4.01
CA ALA A 77 16.23 -0.24 -4.34
C ALA A 77 16.37 1.13 -5.01
N ASN A 78 17.51 1.79 -4.79
CA ASN A 78 17.84 3.09 -5.36
C ASN A 78 16.83 4.19 -4.99
N THR A 79 16.36 4.17 -3.74
CA THR A 79 15.50 5.22 -3.17
C THR A 79 16.25 6.01 -2.11
N ASP A 80 15.84 7.26 -1.87
CA ASP A 80 16.21 7.98 -0.65
C ASP A 80 15.22 7.66 0.49
N CYS A 81 15.26 8.42 1.58
CA CYS A 81 14.40 8.21 2.74
C CYS A 81 12.91 8.38 2.42
N SER A 82 12.53 9.45 1.74
CA SER A 82 11.13 9.72 1.35
C SER A 82 10.67 8.86 0.17
N GLY A 83 11.56 8.51 -0.76
CA GLY A 83 11.27 7.58 -1.84
C GLY A 83 11.02 6.15 -1.32
N PHE A 84 11.78 5.73 -0.30
CA PHE A 84 11.58 4.46 0.39
C PHE A 84 10.21 4.40 1.08
N THR A 85 9.87 5.44 1.86
CA THR A 85 8.57 5.48 2.54
C THR A 85 7.41 5.56 1.55
N ARG A 86 7.57 6.31 0.45
CA ARG A 86 6.61 6.35 -0.67
C ARG A 86 6.37 4.97 -1.27
N TRP A 87 7.44 4.22 -1.55
CA TRP A 87 7.34 2.83 -2.02
C TRP A 87 6.59 1.95 -1.01
N ALA A 88 6.96 1.98 0.26
CA ALA A 88 6.38 1.11 1.27
C ALA A 88 4.88 1.38 1.47
N TYR A 89 4.48 2.65 1.54
CA TYR A 89 3.08 3.05 1.61
C TYR A 89 2.30 2.65 0.35
N TYR A 90 2.93 2.68 -0.83
CA TYR A 90 2.28 2.17 -2.04
C TYR A 90 2.07 0.64 -1.98
N GLN A 91 2.92 -0.12 -1.31
CA GLN A 91 2.71 -1.56 -1.14
C GLN A 91 1.56 -1.89 -0.18
N GLY A 92 1.43 -1.15 0.93
CA GLY A 92 0.39 -1.40 1.93
C GLY A 92 -0.95 -0.75 1.61
N PHE A 93 -0.94 0.53 1.23
CA PHE A 93 -2.15 1.33 1.01
C PHE A 93 -2.56 1.43 -0.45
N ARG A 94 -1.69 1.07 -1.41
CA ARG A 94 -1.87 1.39 -2.83
C ARG A 94 -2.13 2.88 -3.05
N TYR A 95 -1.53 3.69 -2.18
CA TYR A 95 -1.69 5.13 -2.12
C TYR A 95 -0.33 5.79 -2.26
N ASP A 96 -0.26 6.77 -3.15
CA ASP A 96 0.93 7.58 -3.33
C ASP A 96 0.91 8.75 -2.34
N ILE A 97 1.83 8.70 -1.37
CA ILE A 97 1.96 9.72 -0.33
C ILE A 97 2.70 10.98 -0.80
N GLY A 98 3.17 11.00 -2.05
CA GLY A 98 3.86 12.12 -2.68
C GLY A 98 5.36 11.88 -2.86
N ALA A 99 5.90 12.48 -3.92
CA ALA A 99 7.33 12.58 -4.18
C ALA A 99 7.94 13.80 -3.48
N GLY A 100 9.28 13.89 -3.44
CA GLY A 100 10.02 15.02 -2.91
C GLY A 100 10.72 14.70 -1.58
N SER A 101 11.05 15.74 -0.81
CA SER A 101 11.76 15.62 0.47
C SER A 101 10.88 15.05 1.59
N ALA A 102 11.52 14.61 2.69
CA ALA A 102 10.82 14.26 3.92
C ALA A 102 9.88 15.38 4.40
N GLU A 103 10.31 16.64 4.31
CA GLU A 103 9.47 17.79 4.66
C GLU A 103 8.24 17.90 3.75
N SER A 104 8.39 17.73 2.44
CA SER A 104 7.26 17.80 1.51
C SER A 104 6.20 16.73 1.79
N VAL A 105 6.62 15.53 2.21
CA VAL A 105 5.69 14.47 2.63
C VAL A 105 5.00 14.87 3.94
N ARG A 106 5.74 15.38 4.93
CA ARG A 106 5.24 15.81 6.24
C ARG A 106 4.19 16.93 6.13
N THR A 107 4.42 17.90 5.25
CA THR A 107 3.57 19.10 5.07
C THR A 107 2.53 18.96 3.97
N SER A 108 2.44 17.80 3.32
CA SER A 108 1.49 17.52 2.23
C SER A 108 -0.01 17.63 2.61
N GLY A 109 -0.32 17.77 3.90
CA GLY A 109 -1.70 17.71 4.42
C GLY A 109 -2.29 16.29 4.45
N ARG A 110 -1.53 15.27 4.04
CA ARG A 110 -2.00 13.87 4.00
C ARG A 110 -1.87 13.13 5.33
N PHE A 111 -1.11 13.69 6.27
CA PHE A 111 -0.79 13.07 7.54
C PHE A 111 -1.12 13.99 8.70
N THR A 112 -1.56 13.39 9.81
CA THR A 112 -1.79 14.10 11.07
C THR A 112 -0.83 13.60 12.11
N LYS A 113 -0.24 14.54 12.86
CA LYS A 113 0.67 14.23 13.96
C LYS A 113 -0.06 13.43 15.04
N THR A 114 0.57 12.38 15.56
CA THR A 114 0.03 11.52 16.63
C THR A 114 1.03 11.37 17.77
N SER A 115 0.51 11.27 19.00
CA SER A 115 1.26 10.91 20.21
C SER A 115 1.24 9.41 20.50
N SER A 116 0.38 8.65 19.82
CA SER A 116 0.20 7.20 19.99
C SER A 116 0.48 6.49 18.68
N PRO A 117 1.77 6.37 18.28
CA PRO A 117 2.12 5.80 16.99
C PRO A 117 1.83 4.30 16.92
N GLN A 118 1.34 3.86 15.77
CA GLN A 118 1.18 2.45 15.43
C GLN A 118 2.32 2.02 14.51
N PRO A 119 2.80 0.76 14.63
CA PRO A 119 3.77 0.24 13.66
C PRO A 119 3.26 0.41 12.23
N GLY A 120 4.10 0.96 11.36
CA GLY A 120 3.73 1.39 10.01
C GLY A 120 3.55 2.91 9.85
N ASP A 121 3.33 3.66 10.93
CA ASP A 121 3.27 5.13 10.89
C ASP A 121 4.63 5.74 10.50
N LEU A 122 4.62 6.98 10.01
CA LEU A 122 5.85 7.71 9.71
C LEU A 122 6.40 8.44 10.93
N ALA A 123 7.71 8.34 11.14
CA ALA A 123 8.46 9.19 12.06
C ALA A 123 9.30 10.18 11.25
N PHE A 124 9.14 11.47 11.53
CA PHE A 124 9.90 12.54 10.89
C PHE A 124 10.95 13.11 11.84
N PHE A 125 12.12 13.42 11.30
CA PHE A 125 13.26 13.93 12.04
C PHE A 125 13.80 15.21 11.39
N GLY A 126 14.25 16.15 12.22
CA GLY A 126 14.85 17.42 11.79
C GLY A 126 15.66 18.06 12.91
N SER A 127 16.29 19.20 12.62
CA SER A 127 17.16 19.88 13.58
C SER A 127 16.41 20.22 14.87
N GLY A 128 16.92 19.72 16.00
CA GLY A 128 16.34 19.89 17.34
C GLY A 128 14.87 19.45 17.50
N GLY A 129 14.35 18.63 16.58
CA GLY A 129 12.93 18.24 16.57
C GLY A 129 11.95 19.37 16.25
N ARG A 130 12.46 20.54 15.83
CA ARG A 130 11.65 21.75 15.55
C ARG A 130 11.85 22.30 14.14
N GLY A 131 12.98 22.03 13.52
CA GLY A 131 13.27 22.45 12.15
C GLY A 131 12.52 21.63 11.09
N PRO A 132 12.71 21.97 9.80
CA PRO A 132 12.18 21.18 8.68
C PRO A 132 12.61 19.71 8.77
N ALA A 133 11.77 18.80 8.33
CA ALA A 133 12.11 17.38 8.30
C ALA A 133 13.20 17.12 7.26
N THR A 134 14.34 16.66 7.75
CA THR A 134 15.50 16.25 6.93
C THR A 134 15.54 14.74 6.71
N HIS A 135 14.82 13.98 7.52
CA HIS A 135 14.75 12.52 7.41
C HIS A 135 13.37 11.99 7.78
N VAL A 136 13.02 10.84 7.20
CA VAL A 136 11.78 10.12 7.48
C VAL A 136 12.05 8.61 7.51
N GLY A 137 11.32 7.91 8.36
CA GLY A 137 11.31 6.45 8.38
C GLY A 137 9.97 5.90 8.84
N ILE A 138 9.83 4.58 8.75
CA ILE A 138 8.62 3.84 9.16
C ILE A 138 8.85 3.34 10.58
N TYR A 139 8.00 3.77 11.50
CA TYR A 139 8.02 3.29 12.88
C TYR A 139 7.69 1.80 12.91
N ALA A 140 8.58 0.98 13.48
CA ALA A 140 8.46 -0.48 13.48
C ALA A 140 8.00 -1.06 14.83
N GLY A 141 7.55 -0.20 15.74
CA GLY A 141 7.20 -0.57 17.10
C GLY A 141 8.37 -0.42 18.07
N ARG A 142 8.26 -1.07 19.23
CA ARG A 142 9.32 -1.08 20.25
C ARG A 142 10.03 -2.43 20.26
N ASN A 143 11.33 -2.43 20.55
CA ASN A 143 12.10 -3.65 20.78
C ASN A 143 11.78 -4.25 22.16
N ALA A 144 12.44 -5.37 22.50
CA ALA A 144 12.24 -6.07 23.78
C ALA A 144 12.53 -5.21 25.02
N ALA A 145 13.42 -4.21 24.91
CA ALA A 145 13.72 -3.25 25.97
C ALA A 145 12.74 -2.06 26.00
N GLY A 146 11.66 -2.09 25.21
CA GLY A 146 10.67 -1.02 25.12
C GLY A 146 11.16 0.20 24.33
N VAL A 147 12.29 0.14 23.64
CA VAL A 147 12.83 1.28 22.88
C VAL A 147 12.24 1.31 21.47
N PRO A 148 11.74 2.47 20.98
CA PRO A 148 11.24 2.63 19.62
C PRO A 148 12.25 2.19 18.55
N THR A 149 11.74 1.64 17.44
CA THR A 149 12.53 1.19 16.29
C THR A 149 12.02 1.82 15.00
N LEU A 150 12.91 1.98 14.03
CA LEU A 150 12.69 2.66 12.76
C LEU A 150 13.23 1.83 11.61
N ILE A 151 12.44 1.62 10.56
CA ILE A 151 12.94 1.10 9.29
C ILE A 151 13.07 2.27 8.31
N HIS A 152 14.24 2.45 7.73
CA HIS A 152 14.52 3.60 6.89
C HIS A 152 15.70 3.35 5.96
N ASN A 153 15.83 4.24 4.97
CA ASN A 153 16.98 4.34 4.10
C ASN A 153 17.64 5.72 4.33
N SER A 154 18.67 5.80 5.19
CA SER A 154 19.14 7.10 5.73
C SER A 154 20.20 7.80 4.93
N THR A 155 21.17 7.07 4.40
CA THR A 155 22.46 7.65 4.04
C THR A 155 23.11 6.93 2.87
N PRO A 156 23.85 7.66 2.00
CA PRO A 156 24.67 7.04 0.96
C PRO A 156 25.57 5.94 1.51
N GLY A 157 25.74 4.86 0.74
CA GLY A 157 26.52 3.69 1.17
C GLY A 157 25.81 2.74 2.14
N THR A 158 24.57 3.03 2.52
CA THR A 158 23.74 2.12 3.31
C THR A 158 22.60 1.51 2.49
N VAL A 159 22.01 0.44 3.02
CA VAL A 159 20.78 -0.16 2.51
C VAL A 159 19.64 0.09 3.50
N VAL A 160 18.41 -0.20 3.11
CA VAL A 160 17.27 -0.21 4.05
C VAL A 160 17.61 -1.10 5.26
N HIS A 161 17.55 -0.54 6.47
CA HIS A 161 17.87 -1.23 7.70
C HIS A 161 16.94 -0.80 8.84
N THR A 162 17.01 -1.53 9.94
CA THR A 162 16.29 -1.20 11.18
C THR A 162 17.25 -0.53 12.16
N SER A 163 16.89 0.65 12.64
CA SER A 163 17.58 1.36 13.72
C SER A 163 16.75 1.34 15.00
N THR A 164 17.42 1.24 16.14
CA THR A 164 16.81 1.52 17.46
C THR A 164 17.00 3.00 17.79
N PHE A 165 15.99 3.65 18.39
CA PHE A 165 16.07 5.06 18.74
C PHE A 165 17.16 5.28 19.80
N SER A 166 18.20 6.03 19.40
CA SER A 166 19.25 6.54 20.26
C SER A 166 18.98 8.02 20.61
N SER A 167 19.82 8.61 21.46
CA SER A 167 19.78 10.06 21.76
C SER A 167 19.82 10.93 20.49
N TYR A 168 20.52 10.47 19.45
CA TYR A 168 20.53 11.12 18.14
C TYR A 168 19.13 11.22 17.53
N TYR A 169 18.36 10.13 17.52
CA TYR A 169 17.00 10.09 16.99
C TYR A 169 16.02 10.84 17.89
N THR A 170 16.11 10.64 19.21
CA THR A 170 15.20 11.28 20.17
C THR A 170 15.32 12.81 20.16
N SER A 171 16.54 13.35 20.05
CA SER A 171 16.77 14.81 19.98
C SER A 171 16.31 15.46 18.66
N ARG A 172 16.09 14.66 17.62
CA ARG A 172 15.70 15.12 16.28
C ARG A 172 14.26 14.79 15.92
N LEU A 173 13.57 13.97 16.73
CA LEU A 173 12.21 13.55 16.45
C LEU A 173 11.27 14.76 16.45
N ILE A 174 10.72 15.08 15.29
CA ILE A 174 9.66 16.09 15.14
C ILE A 174 8.34 15.51 15.64
N GLY A 175 8.11 14.24 15.31
CA GLY A 175 6.98 13.46 15.80
C GLY A 175 6.63 12.30 14.89
N TYR A 176 5.60 11.57 15.32
CA TYR A 176 4.97 10.50 14.55
C TYR A 176 3.72 11.02 13.85
N TYR A 177 3.40 10.43 12.70
CA TYR A 177 2.37 10.92 11.81
C TYR A 177 1.58 9.76 11.22
N HIS A 178 0.28 9.80 11.43
CA HIS A 178 -0.68 8.85 10.87
C HIS A 178 -1.19 9.35 9.53
N LEU A 179 -1.38 8.44 8.58
CA LEU A 179 -1.95 8.79 7.28
C LEU A 179 -3.45 9.09 7.43
N THR A 180 -3.85 10.35 7.24
CA THR A 180 -5.23 10.82 7.42
C THR A 180 -5.96 11.06 6.11
N ALA A 181 -5.26 11.25 4.99
CA ALA A 181 -5.87 11.31 3.66
C ALA A 181 -6.59 10.00 3.23
N VAL A 182 -6.50 8.94 4.05
CA VAL A 182 -7.22 7.67 3.86
C VAL A 182 -8.42 7.54 4.81
N ALA A 183 -8.67 8.49 5.70
CA ALA A 183 -9.89 8.49 6.52
C ALA A 183 -11.17 8.66 5.70
N ASP A 184 -11.11 9.21 4.47
CA ASP A 184 -12.29 9.42 3.60
C ASP A 184 -12.12 8.98 2.14
N LYS A 185 -11.08 8.20 1.79
CA LYS A 185 -11.05 7.53 0.48
C LYS A 185 -11.44 6.07 0.66
N PRO A 186 -12.69 5.67 0.33
CA PRO A 186 -13.04 4.26 0.36
C PRO A 186 -12.02 3.48 -0.45
N ALA A 187 -11.65 2.29 0.03
CA ALA A 187 -10.89 1.34 -0.77
C ALA A 187 -11.46 1.37 -2.20
N ALA A 188 -10.62 1.52 -3.22
CA ALA A 188 -11.09 1.47 -4.60
C ALA A 188 -12.05 0.27 -4.68
N PRO A 189 -13.33 0.49 -5.07
CA PRO A 189 -14.34 -0.55 -4.93
C PRO A 189 -13.80 -1.82 -5.56
N ALA A 190 -13.99 -2.96 -4.90
CA ALA A 190 -13.52 -4.25 -5.40
C ALA A 190 -13.88 -4.34 -6.89
N LYS A 191 -12.85 -4.42 -7.75
CA LYS A 191 -13.08 -4.41 -9.19
C LYS A 191 -13.92 -5.62 -9.54
N ARG A 192 -15.01 -5.41 -10.27
CA ARG A 192 -15.91 -6.52 -10.61
C ARG A 192 -15.25 -7.41 -11.66
N GLY A 193 -15.37 -8.72 -11.48
CA GLY A 193 -14.95 -9.70 -12.48
C GLY A 193 -15.70 -9.47 -13.78
N THR A 194 -15.00 -9.59 -14.91
CA THR A 194 -15.61 -9.45 -16.24
C THR A 194 -15.44 -10.70 -17.08
N SER A 195 -16.32 -10.85 -18.05
CA SER A 195 -16.25 -11.88 -19.08
C SER A 195 -16.44 -11.23 -20.45
N VAL A 196 -15.54 -11.55 -21.38
CA VAL A 196 -15.68 -11.17 -22.79
C VAL A 196 -16.17 -12.38 -23.58
N ALA A 197 -17.30 -12.23 -24.26
CA ALA A 197 -17.82 -13.21 -25.21
C ALA A 197 -17.55 -12.73 -26.65
N ILE A 198 -17.25 -13.67 -27.53
CA ILE A 198 -17.06 -13.43 -28.96
C ILE A 198 -18.03 -14.32 -29.75
N ALA A 199 -18.68 -13.76 -30.76
CA ALA A 199 -19.53 -14.48 -31.69
C ALA A 199 -19.31 -13.96 -33.11
N VAL A 200 -19.34 -14.84 -34.09
CA VAL A 200 -19.21 -14.49 -35.51
C VAL A 200 -20.56 -14.65 -36.19
N ASN A 201 -20.90 -13.74 -37.10
CA ASN A 201 -22.15 -13.87 -37.87
C ASN A 201 -22.06 -15.06 -38.83
N ASP A 202 -20.90 -15.20 -39.47
CA ASP A 202 -20.60 -16.27 -40.41
C ASP A 202 -19.28 -16.93 -39.98
N SER A 203 -19.35 -18.23 -39.64
CA SER A 203 -18.17 -19.04 -39.34
C SER A 203 -17.40 -19.47 -40.60
N THR A 204 -17.91 -19.11 -41.78
CA THR A 204 -17.31 -19.41 -43.08
C THR A 204 -17.41 -18.18 -43.99
N LEU A 205 -16.27 -17.64 -44.44
CA LEU A 205 -16.21 -16.45 -45.30
C LEU A 205 -15.43 -16.76 -46.59
N ARG A 206 -15.85 -16.19 -47.73
CA ARG A 206 -15.04 -16.17 -48.94
C ARG A 206 -13.91 -15.13 -48.82
N PRO A 207 -12.76 -15.30 -49.50
CA PRO A 207 -11.71 -14.28 -49.48
C PRO A 207 -12.24 -12.91 -49.91
N GLY A 208 -12.02 -11.87 -49.09
CA GLY A 208 -12.51 -10.51 -49.33
C GLY A 208 -13.98 -10.27 -48.95
N GLN A 209 -14.75 -11.30 -48.61
CA GLN A 209 -16.12 -11.14 -48.11
C GLN A 209 -16.09 -10.48 -46.73
N ALA A 210 -16.91 -9.44 -46.54
CA ALA A 210 -17.04 -8.80 -45.24
C ALA A 210 -17.79 -9.72 -44.28
N GLY A 211 -17.27 -9.83 -43.06
CA GLY A 211 -17.92 -10.50 -41.94
C GLY A 211 -17.87 -9.62 -40.70
N THR A 212 -18.57 -10.05 -39.66
CA THR A 212 -18.61 -9.33 -38.39
C THR A 212 -18.30 -10.27 -37.24
N VAL A 213 -17.44 -9.79 -36.34
CA VAL A 213 -17.15 -10.39 -35.05
C VAL A 213 -17.80 -9.52 -33.97
N ASN A 214 -18.86 -10.03 -33.36
CA ASN A 214 -19.52 -9.40 -32.24
C ASN A 214 -18.79 -9.73 -30.95
N VAL A 215 -18.56 -8.71 -30.14
CA VAL A 215 -17.97 -8.81 -28.82
C VAL A 215 -18.97 -8.29 -27.80
N GLY A 216 -19.20 -9.05 -26.73
CA GLY A 216 -20.03 -8.65 -25.60
C GLY A 216 -19.22 -8.65 -24.32
N LEU A 217 -19.17 -7.51 -23.62
CA LEU A 217 -18.52 -7.37 -22.32
C LEU A 217 -19.55 -7.35 -21.19
N ARG A 218 -19.38 -8.25 -20.23
CA ARG A 218 -20.27 -8.41 -19.08
C ARG A 218 -19.49 -8.46 -17.76
N SER A 219 -20.19 -8.16 -16.68
CA SER A 219 -19.76 -8.31 -15.29
C SER A 219 -20.86 -9.05 -14.56
N GLY A 220 -20.75 -10.38 -14.46
CA GLY A 220 -21.89 -11.23 -14.09
C GLY A 220 -23.01 -11.10 -15.14
N THR A 221 -24.22 -10.76 -14.70
CA THR A 221 -25.37 -10.52 -15.60
C THR A 221 -25.39 -9.12 -16.20
N ALA A 222 -24.66 -8.17 -15.60
CA ALA A 222 -24.66 -6.76 -15.99
C ALA A 222 -23.85 -6.49 -17.27
N ARG A 223 -24.36 -5.59 -18.11
CA ARG A 223 -23.65 -5.09 -19.30
C ARG A 223 -22.62 -4.03 -18.90
N VAL A 224 -21.48 -4.02 -19.58
CA VAL A 224 -20.39 -3.10 -19.28
C VAL A 224 -20.17 -2.15 -20.47
N PRO A 225 -20.81 -0.96 -20.49
CA PRO A 225 -20.76 -0.05 -21.62
C PRO A 225 -19.47 0.78 -21.65
N ARG A 226 -19.22 1.40 -22.83
CA ARG A 226 -18.14 2.38 -23.08
C ARG A 226 -16.74 1.92 -22.64
N GLN A 227 -16.44 0.62 -22.75
CA GLN A 227 -15.11 0.09 -22.52
C GLN A 227 -14.40 -0.21 -23.82
N GLN A 228 -13.09 -0.01 -23.83
CA GLN A 228 -12.24 -0.36 -24.96
C GLN A 228 -12.02 -1.88 -24.98
N VAL A 229 -12.39 -2.51 -26.09
CA VAL A 229 -12.15 -3.93 -26.37
C VAL A 229 -11.22 -4.05 -27.56
N LYS A 230 -10.42 -5.11 -27.58
CA LYS A 230 -9.43 -5.36 -28.62
C LYS A 230 -9.68 -6.70 -29.27
N LEU A 231 -9.63 -6.75 -30.60
CA LEU A 231 -9.71 -7.97 -31.39
C LEU A 231 -8.32 -8.35 -31.86
N TYR A 232 -7.92 -9.59 -31.55
CA TYR A 232 -6.65 -10.17 -31.98
C TYR A 232 -6.89 -11.28 -32.97
N GLN A 233 -5.98 -11.41 -33.94
CA GLN A 233 -5.92 -12.51 -34.89
C GLN A 233 -4.69 -13.37 -34.61
N LEU A 234 -4.82 -14.69 -34.71
CA LEU A 234 -3.70 -15.61 -34.59
C LEU A 234 -2.93 -15.66 -35.91
N VAL A 235 -1.66 -15.26 -35.88
CA VAL A 235 -0.75 -15.26 -37.04
C VAL A 235 0.58 -15.86 -36.59
N GLY A 236 1.01 -16.95 -37.23
CA GLY A 236 2.29 -17.61 -36.88
C GLY A 236 2.35 -18.12 -35.44
N GLY A 237 1.21 -18.48 -34.84
CA GLY A 237 1.14 -18.89 -33.42
C GLY A 237 1.10 -17.74 -32.41
N GLN A 238 1.20 -16.48 -32.87
CA GLN A 238 1.14 -15.31 -32.02
C GLN A 238 -0.17 -14.52 -32.24
N TRP A 239 -0.69 -13.96 -31.16
CA TRP A 239 -1.89 -13.14 -31.21
C TRP A 239 -1.55 -11.69 -31.53
N MET A 240 -1.80 -11.30 -32.77
CA MET A 240 -1.54 -9.96 -33.29
C MET A 240 -2.79 -9.09 -33.14
N LEU A 241 -2.61 -7.85 -32.67
CA LEU A 241 -3.73 -6.90 -32.55
C LEU A 241 -4.24 -6.55 -33.96
N GLY A 242 -5.50 -6.88 -34.24
CA GLY A 242 -6.14 -6.58 -35.53
C GLY A 242 -6.97 -5.30 -35.49
N ALA A 243 -7.74 -5.09 -34.42
CA ALA A 243 -8.59 -3.92 -34.29
C ALA A 243 -8.87 -3.57 -32.83
N THR A 244 -9.25 -2.31 -32.60
CA THR A 244 -9.68 -1.80 -31.30
C THR A 244 -11.01 -1.09 -31.46
N GLY A 245 -11.92 -1.31 -30.52
CA GLY A 245 -13.27 -0.76 -30.55
C GLY A 245 -13.74 -0.39 -29.16
N THR A 246 -14.84 0.35 -29.07
CA THR A 246 -15.44 0.77 -27.81
C THR A 246 -16.86 0.26 -27.73
N THR A 247 -17.17 -0.53 -26.69
CA THR A 247 -18.52 -1.09 -26.53
C THR A 247 -19.58 0.01 -26.42
N ASN A 248 -20.72 -0.20 -27.06
CA ASN A 248 -21.88 0.69 -27.03
C ASN A 248 -22.57 0.71 -25.64
N ALA A 249 -23.73 1.37 -25.56
CA ALA A 249 -24.51 1.51 -24.32
C ALA A 249 -24.96 0.19 -23.68
N ILE A 250 -24.96 -0.92 -24.43
CA ILE A 250 -25.33 -2.26 -23.95
C ILE A 250 -24.12 -3.20 -23.83
N GLY A 251 -22.89 -2.67 -23.86
CA GLY A 251 -21.68 -3.46 -23.66
C GLY A 251 -21.24 -4.29 -24.86
N ASN A 252 -21.75 -4.00 -26.07
CA ASN A 252 -21.43 -4.73 -27.28
C ASN A 252 -20.60 -3.90 -28.25
N TYR A 253 -19.74 -4.55 -29.03
CA TYR A 253 -19.07 -3.95 -30.17
C TYR A 253 -18.99 -4.94 -31.33
N ALA A 254 -19.15 -4.44 -32.56
CA ALA A 254 -19.09 -5.25 -33.77
C ALA A 254 -17.83 -4.86 -34.56
N PHE A 255 -16.85 -5.76 -34.61
CA PHE A 255 -15.66 -5.59 -35.45
C PHE A 255 -15.97 -6.07 -36.85
N ARG A 256 -15.71 -5.21 -37.84
CA ARG A 256 -15.73 -5.61 -39.24
C ARG A 256 -14.44 -6.34 -39.57
N ILE A 257 -14.56 -7.52 -40.15
CA ILE A 257 -13.44 -8.35 -40.63
C ILE A 257 -13.66 -8.68 -42.11
N TYR A 258 -12.61 -9.15 -42.77
CA TYR A 258 -12.67 -9.62 -44.14
C TYR A 258 -12.16 -11.05 -44.22
N GLY A 259 -12.83 -11.88 -45.01
CA GLY A 259 -12.45 -13.27 -45.22
C GLY A 259 -11.01 -13.38 -45.72
N ALA A 260 -10.20 -14.16 -45.01
CA ALA A 260 -8.82 -14.42 -45.38
C ALA A 260 -8.73 -15.54 -46.44
N LYS A 261 -7.55 -15.71 -47.05
CA LYS A 261 -7.27 -16.82 -47.98
C LYS A 261 -7.24 -18.18 -47.27
N THR A 262 -6.99 -18.18 -45.96
CA THR A 262 -6.92 -19.36 -45.10
C THR A 262 -7.77 -19.15 -43.85
N ALA A 263 -8.09 -20.24 -43.15
CA ALA A 263 -8.84 -20.15 -41.90
C ALA A 263 -8.10 -19.27 -40.88
N ALA A 264 -8.83 -18.39 -40.20
CA ALA A 264 -8.27 -17.45 -39.23
C ALA A 264 -8.93 -17.63 -37.86
N SER A 265 -8.14 -17.53 -36.80
CA SER A 265 -8.64 -17.56 -35.43
C SER A 265 -8.59 -16.17 -34.81
N TYR A 266 -9.65 -15.81 -34.10
CA TYR A 266 -9.82 -14.51 -33.47
C TYR A 266 -10.10 -14.66 -31.97
N ARG A 267 -9.61 -13.73 -31.17
CA ARG A 267 -9.98 -13.59 -29.75
C ARG A 267 -10.20 -12.13 -29.42
N ALA A 268 -11.11 -11.85 -28.49
CA ALA A 268 -11.33 -10.52 -27.97
C ALA A 268 -10.79 -10.40 -26.55
N THR A 269 -10.24 -9.24 -26.20
CA THR A 269 -9.78 -8.95 -24.83
C THR A 269 -10.28 -7.61 -24.34
N PHE A 270 -10.39 -7.52 -23.02
CA PHE A 270 -10.62 -6.30 -22.26
C PHE A 270 -9.50 -6.18 -21.23
N ALA A 271 -8.76 -5.08 -21.26
CA ALA A 271 -7.59 -4.86 -20.41
C ALA A 271 -7.93 -4.47 -18.96
N GLY A 272 -9.21 -4.36 -18.61
CA GLY A 272 -9.66 -3.84 -17.33
C GLY A 272 -9.81 -2.32 -17.34
N SER A 273 -10.47 -1.79 -16.32
CA SER A 273 -10.59 -0.35 -16.08
C SER A 273 -10.66 -0.05 -14.59
N ALA A 274 -10.98 1.19 -14.21
CA ALA A 274 -11.04 1.62 -12.82
C ALA A 274 -11.98 0.75 -11.96
N GLY A 275 -13.09 0.25 -12.53
CA GLY A 275 -14.09 -0.56 -11.81
C GLY A 275 -14.16 -2.04 -12.20
N TYR A 276 -13.34 -2.50 -13.15
CA TYR A 276 -13.49 -3.84 -13.75
C TYR A 276 -12.14 -4.53 -13.95
N LEU A 277 -12.11 -5.84 -13.69
CA LEU A 277 -10.94 -6.69 -13.93
C LEU A 277 -10.77 -7.00 -15.42
N PRO A 278 -9.53 -7.28 -15.90
CA PRO A 278 -9.30 -7.72 -17.27
C PRO A 278 -9.91 -9.09 -17.54
N SER A 279 -10.24 -9.35 -18.80
CA SER A 279 -10.72 -10.67 -19.26
C SER A 279 -10.44 -10.87 -20.74
N ALA A 280 -10.44 -12.13 -21.17
CA ALA A 280 -10.25 -12.54 -22.55
C ALA A 280 -11.31 -13.58 -22.92
N SER A 281 -11.76 -13.56 -24.18
CA SER A 281 -12.66 -14.57 -24.71
C SER A 281 -11.89 -15.85 -25.05
N SER A 282 -12.62 -16.97 -25.15
CA SER A 282 -12.18 -18.11 -25.95
C SER A 282 -11.94 -17.68 -27.40
N ALA A 283 -11.07 -18.40 -28.10
CA ALA A 283 -10.83 -18.16 -29.52
C ALA A 283 -11.99 -18.70 -30.37
N VAL A 284 -12.37 -17.95 -31.41
CA VAL A 284 -13.29 -18.40 -32.45
C VAL A 284 -12.52 -18.62 -33.74
N ARG A 285 -12.84 -19.67 -34.49
CA ARG A 285 -12.22 -19.96 -35.78
C ARG A 285 -13.21 -19.67 -36.89
N ILE A 286 -12.75 -18.92 -37.89
CA ILE A 286 -13.48 -18.65 -39.13
C ILE A 286 -12.80 -19.42 -40.25
N THR A 287 -13.57 -20.23 -40.97
CA THR A 287 -13.10 -21.06 -42.07
C THR A 287 -13.31 -20.37 -43.42
N VAL A 288 -12.73 -20.93 -44.47
CA VAL A 288 -12.83 -20.40 -45.83
C VAL A 288 -13.76 -21.31 -46.63
N ALA A 289 -14.76 -20.73 -47.30
CA ALA A 289 -15.63 -21.52 -48.17
C ALA A 289 -14.81 -22.10 -49.33
N SER A 290 -15.00 -23.39 -49.63
CA SER A 290 -14.56 -23.95 -50.91
C SER A 290 -15.30 -23.25 -52.05
N ARG A 291 -14.65 -23.14 -53.21
CA ARG A 291 -15.28 -22.58 -54.41
C ARG A 291 -16.55 -23.33 -54.76
#